data_AF-A0AAV5FYJ9-F1
#
_entry.id   AF-A0AAV5FYJ9-F1
#
_cell.length_a   1.000
_cell.length_b   1.000
_cell.length_c   1.000
_cell.angle_alpha   90.00
_cell.angle_beta   90.00
_cell.angle_gamma   90.00
#
_symmetry.space_group_name_H-M   'P 1'
#
loop_
_entity.id
_entity.type
_entity.pdbx_description
1 polymer ?
#
loop_
_entity_poly.entity_id
_entity_poly.type
_entity_poly.pdbx_seq_one_letter_code
_entity_poly.pdbx_strand_id
1 'polypeptide(L)'
;MALGGGPLGAIIGRYPSAFAAGEEDPGGSIIHHDRKCRDIPFLVLFAAFWVAMIVNSSFGFNKGDPLRLTYGLDYKGNICGSKHGDPDLRELDIRYWLNPNQVYQSGLKSSQINLPDAKAICLMECPLPAEDGLNFVCDYPEGDIRLSVDDWIDRDYDYFEYLTPEMRNSSLQLQGPCYPVIFPSVNVYWSCQFIARPSNVSLKHWEQMGGVSIDENMLIDKTIHNAINSKSAVLKEINHLHVAAVLMTAIMVIAFLTSIAIGRRILRATSVLKVAAKVTGEVQALIIFPIVPYFILAIFYMFCIHYTPHISIAIIFHLFGCYWATQFFIASSSTVIAGSVATYYWARGEVSITITGKGFCKASVLATGLIMNNILRIGKVNVIGDIILFLGKLCVSLFCALFAFLMLDEHKYRSAHNKISSPLFPVLLSWALGYMVAKLFFAVVEMSIDTIILSFCQDAEEHEGNAQYAPPLLMETLEEQNELQRLTHGP
;
A
#
# COMPACT_ATOMS: atom_id res chain seq x y z
N MET A 1 20.42 -42.90 -22.65
CA MET A 1 20.32 -41.44 -22.88
C MET A 1 19.89 -40.80 -21.58
N ALA A 2 20.81 -40.09 -20.95
CA ALA A 2 20.58 -39.31 -19.75
C ALA A 2 19.84 -38.01 -20.12
N LEU A 3 18.80 -37.66 -19.38
CA LEU A 3 18.23 -36.32 -19.37
C LEU A 3 18.51 -35.72 -17.99
N GLY A 4 19.38 -34.70 -17.99
CA GLY A 4 19.97 -34.09 -16.82
C GLY A 4 18.94 -33.36 -15.94
N GLY A 5 19.02 -33.64 -14.64
CA GLY A 5 18.36 -32.85 -13.61
C GLY A 5 19.00 -31.47 -13.50
N GLY A 6 18.16 -30.44 -13.49
CA GLY A 6 18.55 -29.04 -13.38
C GLY A 6 19.07 -28.61 -12.00
N PRO A 7 19.38 -27.31 -11.82
CA PRO A 7 20.24 -26.80 -10.74
C PRO A 7 19.65 -26.84 -9.32
N LEU A 8 18.39 -27.26 -9.16
CA LEU A 8 17.69 -27.30 -7.87
C LEU A 8 17.92 -28.61 -7.09
N GLY A 9 18.42 -29.66 -7.75
CA GLY A 9 18.77 -30.93 -7.07
C GLY A 9 20.02 -30.85 -6.18
N ALA A 10 20.86 -29.82 -6.36
CA ALA A 10 22.16 -29.72 -5.71
C ALA A 10 22.13 -29.20 -4.26
N ILE A 11 21.01 -28.63 -3.79
CA ILE A 11 20.90 -28.08 -2.42
C ILE A 11 20.31 -29.10 -1.43
N ILE A 12 19.58 -30.10 -1.90
CA ILE A 12 19.02 -31.18 -1.05
C ILE A 12 20.03 -32.35 -0.89
N GLY A 13 21.04 -32.45 -1.76
CA GLY A 13 21.94 -33.60 -1.84
C GLY A 13 23.18 -33.60 -0.95
N ARG A 14 23.30 -32.71 0.05
CA ARG A 14 24.49 -32.63 0.94
C ARG A 14 24.27 -33.02 2.40
N TYR A 15 23.20 -33.76 2.68
CA TYR A 15 23.14 -34.58 3.90
C TYR A 15 23.28 -36.05 3.50
N PRO A 16 24.20 -36.80 4.11
CA PRO A 16 24.47 -38.17 3.72
C PRO A 16 23.21 -39.01 3.96
N SER A 17 22.65 -39.53 2.86
CA SER A 17 21.71 -40.64 2.94
C SER A 17 22.53 -41.88 3.26
N ALA A 18 22.41 -42.37 4.50
CA ALA A 18 22.96 -43.64 4.91
C ALA A 18 22.20 -44.77 4.17
N PHE A 19 22.86 -45.43 3.23
CA PHE A 19 22.50 -46.76 2.76
C PHE A 19 23.77 -47.53 2.42
N ALA A 20 24.28 -48.27 3.42
CA ALA A 20 24.76 -49.64 3.31
C ALA A 20 25.63 -49.99 4.54
N ALA A 21 25.01 -50.52 5.57
CA ALA A 21 25.63 -51.52 6.44
C ALA A 21 24.50 -52.24 7.17
N GLY A 22 24.36 -53.54 6.89
CA GLY A 22 23.59 -54.40 7.78
C GLY A 22 24.41 -54.63 9.04
N GLU A 23 23.77 -54.51 10.19
CA GLU A 23 23.83 -55.41 11.34
C GLU A 23 22.94 -54.82 12.45
N GLU A 24 22.33 -55.73 13.21
CA GLU A 24 21.20 -55.52 14.10
C GLU A 24 21.49 -54.59 15.30
N ASP A 25 20.56 -53.67 15.61
CA ASP A 25 20.45 -53.03 16.92
C ASP A 25 18.98 -53.07 17.40
N PRO A 26 18.66 -53.71 18.54
CA PRO A 26 17.29 -53.92 19.00
C PRO A 26 16.86 -52.80 19.96
N GLY A 27 16.41 -51.66 19.44
CA GLY A 27 15.88 -50.62 20.34
C GLY A 27 15.66 -49.25 19.73
N GLY A 28 14.81 -49.13 18.70
CA GLY A 28 14.45 -47.81 18.17
C GLY A 28 13.75 -47.92 16.84
N SER A 29 12.47 -48.26 16.86
CA SER A 29 11.66 -48.33 15.64
C SER A 29 11.63 -46.95 14.96
N ILE A 30 12.31 -46.85 13.81
CA ILE A 30 12.12 -45.76 12.85
C ILE A 30 10.71 -45.91 12.30
N ILE A 31 9.74 -45.18 12.87
CA ILE A 31 8.37 -45.16 12.34
C ILE A 31 8.34 -44.14 11.20
N HIS A 32 8.53 -44.62 9.97
CA HIS A 32 8.14 -43.90 8.77
C HIS A 32 6.60 -43.83 8.72
N HIS A 33 6.01 -42.78 9.30
CA HIS A 33 4.61 -42.47 9.02
C HIS A 33 4.51 -41.70 7.69
N ASP A 34 3.72 -42.25 6.76
CA ASP A 34 3.23 -41.54 5.58
C ASP A 34 2.51 -40.26 6.04
N ARG A 35 3.20 -39.13 5.91
CA ARG A 35 2.66 -37.82 6.33
C ARG A 35 1.53 -37.44 5.39
N LYS A 36 0.29 -37.41 5.88
CA LYS A 36 -0.88 -36.93 5.15
C LYS A 36 -1.15 -35.48 5.52
N CYS A 37 -1.51 -34.64 4.54
CA CYS A 37 -1.93 -33.27 4.77
C CYS A 37 -3.22 -33.30 5.62
N ARG A 38 -3.16 -32.76 6.84
CA ARG A 38 -4.22 -32.89 7.84
C ARG A 38 -5.15 -31.67 7.92
N ASP A 39 -4.82 -30.61 7.16
CA ASP A 39 -5.51 -29.32 7.13
C ASP A 39 -6.25 -29.07 5.79
N ILE A 40 -6.76 -30.15 5.18
CA ILE A 40 -7.51 -30.14 3.90
C ILE A 40 -8.68 -29.12 3.90
N PRO A 41 -9.48 -28.96 4.97
CA PRO A 41 -10.59 -27.99 4.98
C PRO A 41 -10.15 -26.54 4.78
N PHE A 42 -9.02 -26.14 5.38
CA PHE A 42 -8.48 -24.79 5.22
C PHE A 42 -7.87 -24.58 3.84
N LEU A 43 -7.24 -25.62 3.28
CA LEU A 43 -6.77 -25.60 1.90
C LEU A 43 -7.91 -25.41 0.90
N VAL A 44 -9.06 -26.06 1.12
CA VAL A 44 -10.25 -25.92 0.27
C VAL A 44 -10.83 -24.50 0.36
N LEU A 45 -10.93 -23.93 1.57
CA LEU A 45 -11.37 -22.54 1.79
C LEU A 45 -10.45 -21.54 1.07
N PHE A 46 -9.13 -21.76 1.14
CA PHE A 46 -8.16 -20.91 0.46
C PHE A 46 -8.26 -21.00 -1.07
N ALA A 47 -8.39 -22.22 -1.62
CA ALA A 47 -8.59 -22.41 -3.05
C ALA A 47 -9.89 -21.76 -3.54
N ALA A 48 -10.98 -21.90 -2.79
CA ALA A 48 -12.26 -21.27 -3.10
C ALA A 48 -12.17 -19.74 -3.12
N PHE A 49 -11.43 -19.14 -2.20
CA PHE A 49 -11.16 -17.70 -2.19
C PHE A 49 -10.43 -17.24 -3.46
N TRP A 50 -9.34 -17.90 -3.85
CA TRP A 50 -8.60 -17.53 -5.06
C TRP A 50 -9.42 -17.72 -6.34
N VAL A 51 -10.23 -18.77 -6.42
CA VAL A 51 -11.18 -18.96 -7.52
C VAL A 51 -12.18 -17.81 -7.59
N ALA A 52 -12.74 -17.37 -6.45
CA ALA A 52 -13.64 -16.22 -6.40
C ALA A 52 -12.96 -14.91 -6.85
N MET A 53 -11.70 -14.68 -6.47
CA MET A 53 -10.90 -13.53 -6.95
C MET A 53 -10.78 -13.52 -8.47
N ILE A 54 -10.39 -14.65 -9.05
CA ILE A 54 -10.18 -14.78 -10.50
C ILE A 54 -11.49 -14.56 -11.27
N VAL A 55 -12.60 -15.16 -10.80
CA VAL A 55 -13.92 -14.99 -11.41
C VAL A 55 -14.38 -13.54 -11.37
N ASN A 56 -14.25 -12.88 -10.21
CA ASN A 56 -14.66 -11.48 -10.04
C ASN A 56 -13.83 -10.54 -10.92
N SER A 57 -12.51 -10.75 -10.97
CA SER A 57 -11.64 -10.01 -11.89
C SER A 57 -12.05 -10.25 -13.34
N SER A 58 -12.23 -11.50 -13.78
CA SER A 58 -12.64 -11.80 -15.15
C SER A 58 -13.96 -11.11 -15.54
N PHE A 59 -14.93 -11.03 -14.63
CA PHE A 59 -16.18 -10.29 -14.88
C PHE A 59 -15.94 -8.79 -15.02
N GLY A 60 -15.10 -8.20 -14.16
CA GLY A 60 -14.69 -6.80 -14.25
C GLY A 60 -13.99 -6.47 -15.57
N PHE A 61 -13.13 -7.36 -16.07
CA PHE A 61 -12.44 -7.19 -17.36
C PHE A 61 -13.35 -7.30 -18.57
N ASN A 62 -14.23 -8.30 -18.57
CA ASN A 62 -15.06 -8.60 -19.75
C ASN A 62 -16.25 -7.63 -19.89
N LYS A 63 -16.66 -6.97 -18.80
CA LYS A 63 -17.83 -6.07 -18.80
C LYS A 63 -17.52 -4.63 -18.35
N GLY A 64 -16.36 -4.38 -17.74
CA GLY A 64 -15.96 -3.05 -17.30
C GLY A 64 -15.34 -2.27 -18.45
N ASP A 65 -15.61 -0.96 -18.46
CA ASP A 65 -14.92 -0.01 -19.33
C ASP A 65 -13.88 0.76 -18.48
N PRO A 66 -12.57 0.49 -18.64
CA PRO A 66 -11.52 1.13 -17.84
C PRO A 66 -11.40 2.64 -18.12
N LEU A 67 -11.99 3.16 -19.22
CA LEU A 67 -11.93 4.58 -19.57
C LEU A 67 -12.76 5.45 -18.59
N ARG A 68 -13.69 4.87 -17.83
CA ARG A 68 -14.47 5.58 -16.78
C ARG A 68 -13.61 6.10 -15.61
N LEU A 69 -12.37 5.62 -15.48
CA LEU A 69 -11.46 6.03 -14.40
C LEU A 69 -10.68 7.33 -14.73
N THR A 70 -10.53 7.64 -16.02
CA THR A 70 -9.72 8.77 -16.49
C THR A 70 -10.55 9.85 -17.17
N TYR A 71 -11.68 9.47 -17.78
CA TYR A 71 -12.57 10.38 -18.48
C TYR A 71 -13.81 10.69 -17.64
N GLY A 72 -14.31 11.92 -17.81
CA GLY A 72 -15.52 12.36 -17.15
C GLY A 72 -16.78 11.69 -17.68
N LEU A 73 -17.82 11.65 -16.85
CA LEU A 73 -19.17 11.24 -17.26
C LEU A 73 -20.07 12.45 -17.45
N ASP A 74 -20.94 12.39 -18.46
CA ASP A 74 -22.07 13.31 -18.58
C ASP A 74 -23.22 12.92 -17.63
N TYR A 75 -24.29 13.72 -17.59
CA TYR A 75 -25.48 13.47 -16.76
C TYR A 75 -26.29 12.25 -17.22
N LYS A 76 -26.04 11.74 -18.44
CA LYS A 76 -26.64 10.51 -18.98
C LYS A 76 -25.83 9.26 -18.63
N GLY A 77 -24.62 9.42 -18.07
CA GLY A 77 -23.72 8.35 -17.71
C GLY A 77 -22.80 7.86 -18.84
N ASN A 78 -22.78 8.57 -19.97
CA ASN A 78 -21.84 8.35 -21.07
C ASN A 78 -20.44 8.85 -20.70
N ILE A 79 -19.42 8.27 -21.32
CA ILE A 79 -18.02 8.66 -21.12
C ILE A 79 -17.68 9.73 -22.16
N CYS A 80 -17.15 10.88 -21.73
CA CYS A 80 -16.63 11.90 -22.66
C CYS A 80 -15.54 11.29 -23.55
N GLY A 81 -15.58 11.55 -24.85
CA GLY A 81 -14.68 10.99 -25.86
C GLY A 81 -15.08 9.60 -26.37
N SER A 82 -16.22 9.04 -25.92
CA SER A 82 -16.68 7.71 -26.34
C SER A 82 -17.75 7.77 -27.41
N LYS A 83 -17.56 6.96 -28.47
CA LYS A 83 -18.54 6.75 -29.55
C LYS A 83 -19.72 5.84 -29.18
N HIS A 84 -19.68 5.20 -28.00
CA HIS A 84 -20.70 4.24 -27.57
C HIS A 84 -21.80 4.88 -26.73
N GLY A 85 -21.76 6.21 -26.53
CA GLY A 85 -22.80 6.98 -25.87
C GLY A 85 -23.89 7.44 -26.84
N ASP A 86 -25.01 7.89 -26.27
CA ASP A 86 -26.05 8.63 -26.96
C ASP A 86 -26.26 9.98 -26.23
N PRO A 87 -25.85 11.13 -26.80
CA PRO A 87 -25.32 11.32 -28.16
C PRO A 87 -23.90 10.77 -28.38
N ASP A 88 -23.44 10.73 -29.64
CA ASP A 88 -22.06 10.35 -29.98
C ASP A 88 -21.06 11.41 -29.49
N LEU A 89 -20.19 11.05 -28.55
CA LEU A 89 -19.26 11.96 -27.87
C LEU A 89 -17.81 11.83 -28.36
N ARG A 90 -17.57 11.24 -29.54
CA ARG A 90 -16.20 10.96 -30.02
C ARG A 90 -15.29 12.20 -30.09
N GLU A 91 -15.86 13.39 -30.29
CA GLU A 91 -15.15 14.67 -30.40
C GLU A 91 -15.18 15.48 -29.09
N LEU A 92 -15.97 15.04 -28.10
CA LEU A 92 -16.27 15.77 -26.86
C LEU A 92 -15.62 15.05 -25.67
N ASP A 93 -14.33 15.30 -25.43
CA ASP A 93 -13.49 14.57 -24.49
C ASP A 93 -13.38 15.20 -23.09
N ILE A 94 -13.82 16.45 -22.91
CA ILE A 94 -13.72 17.17 -21.64
C ILE A 94 -15.08 17.31 -20.97
N ARG A 95 -15.14 17.03 -19.67
CA ARG A 95 -16.36 17.21 -18.85
C ARG A 95 -16.51 18.63 -18.30
N TYR A 96 -17.69 19.22 -18.43
CA TYR A 96 -18.04 20.56 -17.93
C TYR A 96 -19.32 20.55 -17.08
N TRP A 97 -19.30 21.28 -15.96
CA TRP A 97 -20.43 21.45 -15.05
C TRP A 97 -21.28 22.64 -15.47
N LEU A 98 -22.55 22.41 -15.78
CA LEU A 98 -23.44 23.45 -16.30
C LEU A 98 -23.90 24.44 -15.23
N ASN A 99 -24.19 23.98 -14.01
CA ASN A 99 -24.80 24.79 -12.97
C ASN A 99 -23.81 25.09 -11.81
N PRO A 100 -23.24 26.30 -11.73
CA PRO A 100 -22.30 26.67 -10.68
C PRO A 100 -22.89 26.58 -9.27
N ASN A 101 -24.19 26.86 -9.10
CA ASN A 101 -24.86 26.79 -7.80
C ASN A 101 -24.97 25.34 -7.30
N GLN A 102 -25.22 24.37 -8.17
CA GLN A 102 -25.23 22.94 -7.77
C GLN A 102 -23.83 22.47 -7.35
N VAL A 103 -22.81 22.89 -8.10
CA VAL A 103 -21.41 22.59 -7.78
C VAL A 103 -21.04 23.19 -6.43
N TYR A 104 -21.41 24.44 -6.18
CA TYR A 104 -21.19 25.10 -4.90
C TYR A 104 -21.93 24.40 -3.75
N GLN A 105 -23.23 24.10 -3.93
CA GLN A 105 -24.03 23.42 -2.91
C GLN A 105 -23.44 22.06 -2.55
N SER A 106 -22.85 21.33 -3.51
CA SER A 106 -22.19 20.05 -3.24
C SER A 106 -20.98 20.13 -2.30
N GLY A 107 -20.37 21.30 -2.14
CA GLY A 107 -19.28 21.54 -1.20
C GLY A 107 -19.72 21.87 0.24
N LEU A 108 -21.02 22.13 0.45
CA LEU A 108 -21.55 22.49 1.77
C LEU A 108 -21.90 21.25 2.58
N LYS A 109 -21.36 21.12 3.80
CA LYS A 109 -21.66 20.01 4.71
C LYS A 109 -23.15 19.87 5.10
N SER A 110 -23.96 20.88 4.82
CA SER A 110 -25.38 20.96 5.19
C SER A 110 -26.33 20.73 4.02
N SER A 111 -25.83 20.55 2.78
CA SER A 111 -26.69 20.35 1.61
C SER A 111 -27.00 18.86 1.40
N GLN A 112 -28.09 18.57 0.68
CA GLN A 112 -28.49 17.20 0.30
C GLN A 112 -27.98 16.79 -1.10
N ILE A 113 -27.24 17.66 -1.79
CA ILE A 113 -26.80 17.47 -3.19
C ILE A 113 -25.32 17.08 -3.18
N ASN A 114 -24.95 15.97 -3.81
CA ASN A 114 -23.55 15.59 -3.96
C ASN A 114 -23.01 16.04 -5.31
N LEU A 115 -21.68 16.12 -5.46
CA LEU A 115 -21.04 16.52 -6.71
C LEU A 115 -21.40 15.61 -7.91
N PRO A 116 -21.59 14.28 -7.76
CA PRO A 116 -22.11 13.44 -8.84
C PRO A 116 -23.54 13.77 -9.29
N ASP A 117 -24.31 14.47 -8.45
CA ASP A 117 -25.68 14.90 -8.75
C ASP A 117 -25.70 16.24 -9.51
N ALA A 118 -24.55 16.93 -9.61
CA ALA A 118 -24.42 18.17 -10.35
C ALA A 118 -24.43 17.89 -11.86
N LYS A 119 -25.22 18.68 -12.60
CA LYS A 119 -25.42 18.45 -14.03
C LYS A 119 -24.16 18.70 -14.84
N ALA A 120 -23.89 17.76 -15.74
CA ALA A 120 -22.60 17.43 -16.30
C ALA A 120 -22.68 17.15 -17.79
N ILE A 121 -21.93 17.83 -18.65
CA ILE A 121 -21.89 17.51 -20.09
C ILE A 121 -20.45 17.38 -20.60
N CYS A 122 -20.28 16.85 -21.80
CA CYS A 122 -19.00 16.75 -22.49
C CYS A 122 -18.87 17.82 -23.59
N LEU A 123 -17.71 18.49 -23.64
CA LEU A 123 -17.35 19.56 -24.57
C LEU A 123 -15.98 19.26 -25.20
N MET A 124 -15.64 19.95 -26.30
CA MET A 124 -14.30 19.89 -26.90
C MET A 124 -13.27 20.68 -26.08
N GLU A 125 -13.68 21.82 -25.52
CA GLU A 125 -12.82 22.74 -24.78
C GLU A 125 -13.57 23.36 -23.60
N CYS A 126 -12.82 23.87 -22.62
CA CYS A 126 -13.43 24.52 -21.46
C CYS A 126 -13.91 25.93 -21.79
N PRO A 127 -15.20 26.26 -21.56
CA PRO A 127 -15.75 27.55 -21.93
C PRO A 127 -15.15 28.67 -21.07
N LEU A 128 -14.93 29.81 -21.72
CA LEU A 128 -14.43 31.03 -21.09
C LEU A 128 -15.50 32.14 -21.14
N PRO A 129 -15.56 33.00 -20.11
CA PRO A 129 -16.46 34.15 -20.12
C PRO A 129 -16.09 35.11 -21.26
N ALA A 130 -17.10 35.69 -21.90
CA ALA A 130 -16.91 36.68 -22.95
C ALA A 130 -16.19 37.94 -22.42
N GLU A 131 -15.39 38.58 -23.28
CA GLU A 131 -14.69 39.83 -22.95
C GLU A 131 -15.68 40.99 -22.72
N ASP A 132 -16.68 41.14 -23.61
CA ASP A 132 -17.62 42.28 -23.64
C ASP A 132 -19.11 41.86 -23.60
N GLY A 133 -19.43 40.67 -23.09
CA GLY A 133 -20.81 40.18 -23.08
C GLY A 133 -21.07 39.00 -22.13
N LEU A 134 -22.06 38.17 -22.49
CA LEU A 134 -22.36 36.92 -21.81
C LEU A 134 -22.52 35.78 -22.82
N ASN A 135 -21.68 34.76 -22.68
CA ASN A 135 -21.81 33.51 -23.44
C ASN A 135 -22.70 32.53 -22.67
N PHE A 136 -23.39 31.66 -23.39
CA PHE A 136 -24.13 30.55 -22.81
C PHE A 136 -23.55 29.22 -23.26
N VAL A 137 -23.64 28.23 -22.38
CA VAL A 137 -23.48 26.83 -22.75
C VAL A 137 -24.81 26.15 -22.52
N CYS A 138 -25.35 25.58 -23.59
CA CYS A 138 -26.61 24.88 -23.56
C CYS A 138 -26.41 23.37 -23.57
N ASP A 139 -27.39 22.67 -23.01
CA ASP A 139 -27.44 21.23 -22.90
C ASP A 139 -27.52 20.55 -24.27
N TYR A 140 -27.32 19.23 -24.31
CA TYR A 140 -27.56 18.43 -25.51
C TYR A 140 -28.95 18.73 -26.08
N PRO A 141 -29.08 18.92 -27.41
CA PRO A 141 -30.33 19.30 -28.03
C PRO A 141 -31.33 18.14 -27.95
N GLU A 142 -32.30 18.26 -27.05
CA GLU A 142 -33.27 17.22 -26.72
C GLU A 142 -34.70 17.75 -26.68
N GLY A 143 -35.67 16.85 -26.86
CA GLY A 143 -37.10 17.17 -26.79
C GLY A 143 -37.54 18.13 -27.89
N ASP A 144 -37.98 19.32 -27.51
CA ASP A 144 -38.52 20.34 -28.42
C ASP A 144 -37.45 21.08 -29.24
N ILE A 145 -36.16 20.86 -28.93
CA ILE A 145 -35.02 21.46 -29.62
C ILE A 145 -34.66 20.61 -30.84
N ARG A 146 -35.05 21.05 -32.04
CA ARG A 146 -34.71 20.38 -33.31
C ARG A 146 -33.35 20.83 -33.85
N LEU A 147 -32.28 20.45 -33.16
CA LEU A 147 -30.89 20.73 -33.54
C LEU A 147 -30.09 19.42 -33.53
N SER A 148 -29.25 19.19 -34.55
CA SER A 148 -28.35 18.03 -34.52
C SER A 148 -27.18 18.27 -33.56
N VAL A 149 -26.53 17.20 -33.10
CA VAL A 149 -25.35 17.32 -32.22
C VAL A 149 -24.21 18.04 -32.95
N ASP A 150 -24.02 17.76 -34.23
CA ASP A 150 -23.00 18.44 -35.05
C ASP A 150 -23.30 19.94 -35.18
N ASP A 151 -24.56 20.31 -35.48
CA ASP A 151 -24.95 21.73 -35.53
C ASP A 151 -24.86 22.43 -34.16
N TRP A 152 -25.01 21.67 -33.07
CA TRP A 152 -24.83 22.18 -31.70
C TRP A 152 -23.36 22.47 -31.39
N ILE A 153 -22.44 21.61 -31.84
CA ILE A 153 -21.00 21.83 -31.76
C ILE A 153 -20.58 23.04 -32.61
N ASP A 154 -21.07 23.14 -33.85
CA ASP A 154 -20.78 24.25 -34.77
C ASP A 154 -21.24 25.63 -34.25
N ARG A 155 -22.19 25.63 -33.29
CA ARG A 155 -22.70 26.83 -32.63
C ARG A 155 -22.01 27.15 -31.30
N ASP A 156 -20.86 26.52 -31.02
CA ASP A 156 -20.14 26.64 -29.75
C ASP A 156 -21.06 26.36 -28.54
N TYR A 157 -21.92 25.36 -28.71
CA TYR A 157 -22.87 24.90 -27.69
C TYR A 157 -23.94 25.94 -27.28
N ASP A 158 -24.08 27.06 -28.00
CA ASP A 158 -25.02 28.14 -27.69
C ASP A 158 -26.20 28.18 -28.67
N TYR A 159 -27.41 27.92 -28.14
CA TYR A 159 -28.66 28.17 -28.84
C TYR A 159 -29.65 29.00 -28.00
N PHE A 160 -29.16 29.76 -27.02
CA PHE A 160 -29.99 30.53 -26.08
C PHE A 160 -30.93 31.52 -26.78
N GLU A 161 -30.47 32.15 -27.85
CA GLU A 161 -31.27 33.11 -28.63
C GLU A 161 -32.48 32.45 -29.31
N TYR A 162 -32.37 31.18 -29.67
CA TYR A 162 -33.42 30.40 -30.37
C TYR A 162 -34.44 29.80 -29.41
N LEU A 163 -34.25 29.93 -28.10
CA LEU A 163 -35.20 29.45 -27.11
C LEU A 163 -36.51 30.23 -27.15
N THR A 164 -37.61 29.53 -26.83
CA THR A 164 -38.90 30.18 -26.55
C THR A 164 -38.78 31.10 -25.33
N PRO A 165 -39.64 32.13 -25.20
CA PRO A 165 -39.61 33.02 -24.03
C PRO A 165 -39.73 32.27 -22.69
N GLU A 166 -40.51 31.19 -22.66
CA GLU A 166 -40.68 30.34 -21.47
C GLU A 166 -39.38 29.60 -21.12
N MET A 167 -38.75 28.96 -22.11
CA MET A 167 -37.47 28.27 -21.92
C MET A 167 -36.36 29.24 -21.52
N ARG A 168 -36.32 30.44 -22.12
CA ARG A 168 -35.37 31.49 -21.75
C ARG A 168 -35.52 31.92 -20.29
N ASN A 169 -36.75 32.11 -19.83
CA ASN A 169 -37.04 32.44 -18.44
C ASN A 169 -36.61 31.31 -17.49
N SER A 170 -36.84 30.04 -17.87
CA SER A 170 -36.37 28.90 -17.07
C SER A 170 -34.83 28.80 -17.00
N SER A 171 -34.13 29.11 -18.10
CA SER A 171 -32.66 29.18 -18.16
C SER A 171 -32.11 30.27 -17.25
N LEU A 172 -32.76 31.44 -17.20
CA LEU A 172 -32.43 32.52 -16.24
C LEU A 172 -32.58 32.10 -14.77
N GLN A 173 -33.40 31.08 -14.49
CA GLN A 173 -33.55 30.47 -13.16
C GLN A 173 -32.61 29.26 -12.93
N LEU A 174 -31.66 29.00 -13.84
CA LEU A 174 -30.76 27.83 -13.82
C LEU A 174 -31.49 26.46 -13.85
N GLN A 175 -32.73 26.44 -14.35
CA GLN A 175 -33.58 25.25 -14.49
C GLN A 175 -33.83 24.85 -15.95
N GLY A 176 -33.54 25.77 -16.88
CA GLY A 176 -33.68 25.56 -18.31
C GLY A 176 -32.47 24.87 -18.95
N PRO A 177 -32.48 24.74 -20.29
CA PRO A 177 -31.42 24.03 -21.03
C PRO A 177 -30.13 24.83 -21.17
N CYS A 178 -30.11 26.14 -20.94
CA CYS A 178 -28.93 26.98 -21.17
C CYS A 178 -28.45 27.64 -19.88
N TYR A 179 -27.13 27.69 -19.70
CA TYR A 179 -26.47 28.18 -18.50
C TYR A 179 -25.43 29.26 -18.85
N PRO A 180 -25.28 30.30 -18.01
CA PRO A 180 -24.37 31.40 -18.30
C PRO A 180 -22.91 31.03 -17.99
N VAL A 181 -21.99 31.40 -18.88
CA VAL A 181 -20.54 31.24 -18.65
C VAL A 181 -20.01 32.45 -17.89
N ILE A 182 -20.05 32.36 -16.55
CA ILE A 182 -19.63 33.46 -15.67
C ILE A 182 -18.26 33.19 -15.03
N PHE A 183 -18.01 31.94 -14.65
CA PHE A 183 -16.74 31.54 -14.07
C PHE A 183 -15.79 31.07 -15.17
N PRO A 184 -14.58 31.61 -15.26
CA PRO A 184 -13.58 31.05 -16.15
C PRO A 184 -13.22 29.64 -15.69
N SER A 185 -13.00 28.74 -16.65
CA SER A 185 -12.71 27.34 -16.38
C SER A 185 -11.45 26.87 -17.10
N VAL A 186 -10.74 25.92 -16.51
CA VAL A 186 -9.49 25.36 -17.06
C VAL A 186 -9.58 23.85 -17.13
N ASN A 187 -9.01 23.26 -18.19
CA ASN A 187 -8.93 21.81 -18.34
C ASN A 187 -7.90 21.24 -17.35
N VAL A 188 -8.38 20.47 -16.38
CA VAL A 188 -7.57 19.73 -15.42
C VAL A 188 -7.96 18.26 -15.53
N TYR A 189 -7.11 17.47 -16.21
CA TYR A 189 -7.36 16.04 -16.46
C TYR A 189 -8.73 15.76 -17.10
N TRP A 190 -8.99 16.33 -18.28
CA TRP A 190 -10.22 16.09 -19.06
C TRP A 190 -11.51 16.51 -18.33
N SER A 191 -11.39 17.44 -17.39
CA SER A 191 -12.51 18.04 -16.67
C SER A 191 -12.25 19.53 -16.49
N CYS A 192 -13.25 20.34 -16.82
CA CYS A 192 -13.22 21.77 -16.58
C CYS A 192 -13.43 22.06 -15.09
N GLN A 193 -12.43 22.70 -14.50
CA GLN A 193 -12.52 23.21 -13.14
C GLN A 193 -12.72 24.72 -13.19
N PHE A 194 -13.75 25.20 -12.50
CA PHE A 194 -13.98 26.62 -12.34
C PHE A 194 -12.84 27.30 -11.56
N ILE A 195 -12.61 28.57 -11.84
CA ILE A 195 -11.73 29.46 -11.07
C ILE A 195 -12.59 30.30 -10.11
N ALA A 196 -12.10 30.55 -8.90
CA ALA A 196 -12.86 31.13 -7.79
C ALA A 196 -13.37 32.57 -7.97
N ARG A 197 -13.14 33.22 -9.11
CA ARG A 197 -13.60 34.59 -9.35
C ARG A 197 -14.49 34.66 -10.59
N PRO A 198 -15.73 35.13 -10.47
CA PRO A 198 -16.59 35.36 -11.63
C PRO A 198 -16.07 36.53 -12.48
N SER A 199 -16.38 36.53 -13.77
CA SER A 199 -16.19 37.69 -14.63
C SER A 199 -17.19 38.79 -14.26
N ASN A 200 -16.70 39.95 -13.85
CA ASN A 200 -17.55 41.10 -13.52
C ASN A 200 -18.43 41.54 -14.70
N VAL A 201 -17.93 41.38 -15.94
CA VAL A 201 -18.66 41.75 -17.15
C VAL A 201 -19.82 40.78 -17.36
N SER A 202 -19.54 39.49 -17.33
CA SER A 202 -20.53 38.44 -17.56
C SER A 202 -21.58 38.40 -16.45
N LEU A 203 -21.15 38.56 -15.18
CA LEU A 203 -22.04 38.63 -14.04
C LEU A 203 -23.00 39.83 -14.12
N LYS A 204 -22.49 41.01 -14.49
CA LYS A 204 -23.33 42.20 -14.66
C LYS A 204 -24.37 42.02 -15.76
N HIS A 205 -24.00 41.43 -16.90
CA HIS A 205 -24.95 41.14 -17.98
C HIS A 205 -26.01 40.11 -17.55
N TRP A 206 -25.60 39.09 -16.79
CA TRP A 206 -26.53 38.10 -16.22
C TRP A 206 -27.58 38.74 -15.31
N GLU A 207 -27.15 39.62 -14.40
CA GLU A 207 -28.05 40.36 -13.50
C GLU A 207 -28.99 41.28 -14.28
N GLN A 208 -28.48 41.96 -15.32
CA GLN A 208 -29.28 42.84 -16.18
C GLN A 208 -30.37 42.06 -16.96
N MET A 209 -30.14 40.78 -17.25
CA MET A 209 -31.12 39.90 -17.87
C MET A 209 -32.14 39.32 -16.88
N GLY A 210 -32.06 39.65 -15.58
CA GLY A 210 -32.95 39.12 -14.56
C GLY A 210 -32.62 37.69 -14.14
N GLY A 211 -31.36 37.27 -14.31
CA GLY A 211 -30.87 35.98 -13.85
C GLY A 211 -30.94 35.82 -12.34
N VAL A 212 -31.11 34.58 -11.88
CA VAL A 212 -31.09 34.24 -10.44
C VAL A 212 -29.71 34.55 -9.83
N SER A 213 -29.67 34.87 -8.54
CA SER A 213 -28.42 35.11 -7.82
C SER A 213 -27.50 33.88 -7.89
N ILE A 214 -26.26 34.10 -8.31
CA ILE A 214 -25.21 33.08 -8.35
C ILE A 214 -24.33 33.27 -7.14
N ASP A 215 -24.05 32.18 -6.43
CA ASP A 215 -23.18 32.26 -5.25
C ASP A 215 -21.74 32.52 -5.70
N GLU A 216 -21.30 33.77 -5.53
CA GLU A 216 -19.96 34.23 -5.85
C GLU A 216 -18.90 33.62 -4.92
N ASN A 217 -19.31 33.16 -3.73
CA ASN A 217 -18.44 32.48 -2.79
C ASN A 217 -18.30 31.01 -3.15
N MET A 218 -18.13 30.68 -4.44
CA MET A 218 -17.79 29.33 -4.83
C MET A 218 -16.49 28.98 -4.11
N LEU A 219 -16.63 28.21 -3.03
CA LEU A 219 -15.56 27.53 -2.33
C LEU A 219 -15.01 26.50 -3.33
N ILE A 220 -14.30 26.94 -4.37
CA ILE A 220 -13.17 26.19 -4.92
C ILE A 220 -12.09 26.28 -3.86
N ASP A 221 -12.43 25.56 -2.80
CA ASP A 221 -11.66 25.10 -1.70
C ASP A 221 -10.82 26.16 -0.99
N LYS A 222 -10.68 25.91 0.31
CA LYS A 222 -9.51 26.33 1.06
C LYS A 222 -8.20 26.15 0.29
N THR A 223 -8.13 25.31 -0.75
CA THR A 223 -6.98 25.11 -1.65
C THR A 223 -6.50 26.35 -2.42
N ILE A 224 -7.35 27.24 -2.96
CA ILE A 224 -6.85 28.46 -3.65
C ILE A 224 -6.46 29.56 -2.65
N HIS A 225 -7.22 29.71 -1.56
CA HIS A 225 -6.81 30.57 -0.44
C HIS A 225 -5.56 30.03 0.27
N ASN A 226 -5.36 28.71 0.32
CA ASN A 226 -4.11 28.04 0.73
C ASN A 226 -3.02 28.19 -0.33
N ALA A 227 -3.33 28.35 -1.62
CA ALA A 227 -2.38 28.66 -2.67
C ALA A 227 -1.89 30.12 -2.60
N ILE A 228 -2.74 31.06 -2.19
CA ILE A 228 -2.36 32.46 -1.94
C ILE A 228 -1.63 32.60 -0.61
N ASN A 229 -2.09 31.90 0.43
CA ASN A 229 -1.31 31.68 1.66
C ASN A 229 -0.10 30.77 1.44
N SER A 230 0.06 30.11 0.29
CA SER A 230 1.14 29.14 0.06
C SER A 230 2.49 29.81 0.03
N LYS A 231 2.63 31.08 -0.36
CA LYS A 231 3.94 31.75 -0.22
C LYS A 231 4.39 31.85 1.24
N SER A 232 3.46 32.07 2.17
CA SER A 232 3.70 32.09 3.62
C SER A 232 3.77 30.67 4.20
N ALA A 233 2.89 29.77 3.76
CA ALA A 233 2.84 28.37 4.19
C ALA A 233 4.00 27.53 3.64
N VAL A 234 4.54 27.84 2.46
CA VAL A 234 5.76 27.23 1.88
C VAL A 234 6.99 27.72 2.63
N LEU A 235 7.08 29.00 3.01
CA LEU A 235 8.15 29.46 3.91
C LEU A 235 8.07 28.78 5.28
N LYS A 236 6.85 28.59 5.78
CA LYS A 236 6.57 27.88 7.03
C LYS A 236 6.86 26.37 6.90
N GLU A 237 6.51 25.73 5.79
CA GLU A 237 6.84 24.33 5.47
C GLU A 237 8.34 24.13 5.30
N ILE A 238 9.07 25.05 4.66
CA ILE A 238 10.54 24.98 4.55
C ILE A 238 11.18 25.03 5.94
N ASN A 239 10.69 25.88 6.85
CA ASN A 239 11.14 25.90 8.24
C ASN A 239 10.75 24.61 8.98
N HIS A 240 9.52 24.11 8.82
CA HIS A 240 9.09 22.83 9.40
C HIS A 240 9.90 21.64 8.87
N LEU A 241 10.31 21.67 7.60
CA LEU A 241 11.08 20.62 6.97
C LEU A 241 12.56 20.66 7.39
N HIS A 242 13.14 21.83 7.59
CA HIS A 242 14.45 21.97 8.24
C HIS A 242 14.40 21.47 9.70
N VAL A 243 13.36 21.84 10.45
CA VAL A 243 13.15 21.34 11.82
C VAL A 243 12.97 19.82 11.82
N ALA A 244 12.21 19.27 10.87
CA ALA A 244 12.05 17.83 10.70
C ALA A 244 13.38 17.15 10.33
N ALA A 245 14.18 17.70 9.42
CA ALA A 245 15.49 17.15 9.05
C ALA A 245 16.46 17.16 10.23
N VAL A 246 16.50 18.24 11.01
CA VAL A 246 17.29 18.33 12.25
C VAL A 246 16.80 17.31 13.28
N LEU A 247 15.48 17.19 13.46
CA LEU A 247 14.87 16.21 14.35
C LEU A 247 15.20 14.77 13.93
N MET A 248 15.07 14.45 12.63
CA MET A 248 15.35 13.13 12.08
C MET A 248 16.84 12.78 12.22
N THR A 249 17.72 13.75 11.99
CA THR A 249 19.16 13.61 12.23
C THR A 249 19.46 13.39 13.71
N ALA A 250 18.81 14.14 14.61
CA ALA A 250 18.95 13.97 16.05
C ALA A 250 18.45 12.59 16.51
N ILE A 251 17.29 12.14 16.02
CA ILE A 251 16.74 10.80 16.29
C ILE A 251 17.71 9.72 15.77
N MET A 252 18.28 9.89 14.57
CA MET A 252 19.26 8.96 14.02
C MET A 252 20.53 8.90 14.88
N VAL A 253 21.05 10.05 15.34
CA VAL A 253 22.19 10.12 16.26
C VAL A 253 21.85 9.46 17.59
N ILE A 254 20.66 9.72 18.15
CA ILE A 254 20.20 9.08 19.40
C ILE A 254 20.06 7.56 19.20
N ALA A 255 19.47 7.09 18.10
CA ALA A 255 19.34 5.67 17.79
C ALA A 255 20.71 4.99 17.64
N PHE A 256 21.68 5.69 17.03
CA PHE A 256 23.04 5.22 16.90
C PHE A 256 23.79 5.19 18.25
N LEU A 257 23.67 6.26 19.04
CA LEU A 257 24.29 6.34 20.37
C LEU A 257 23.67 5.35 21.35
N THR A 258 22.35 5.13 21.30
CA THR A 258 21.68 4.09 22.09
C THR A 258 22.10 2.69 21.64
N SER A 259 22.29 2.45 20.35
CA SER A 259 22.90 1.21 19.85
C SER A 259 24.30 1.01 20.45
N ILE A 260 25.14 2.05 20.48
CA ILE A 260 26.48 1.98 21.08
C ILE A 260 26.41 1.77 22.60
N ALA A 261 25.53 2.48 23.30
CA ALA A 261 25.38 2.39 24.76
C ALA A 261 24.88 1.00 25.22
N ILE A 262 24.03 0.37 24.41
CA ILE A 262 23.55 -1.00 24.61
C ILE A 262 24.61 -2.03 24.13
N GLY A 263 25.77 -1.58 23.63
CA GLY A 263 26.87 -2.40 23.08
C GLY A 263 27.28 -3.60 23.96
N ARG A 264 27.32 -3.44 25.29
CA ARG A 264 27.61 -4.56 26.22
C ARG A 264 26.49 -5.61 26.31
N ARG A 265 25.24 -5.23 26.05
CA ARG A 265 24.10 -6.15 25.91
C ARG A 265 24.02 -6.73 24.50
N ILE A 266 24.37 -5.95 23.48
CA ILE A 266 24.50 -6.38 22.09
C ILE A 266 25.54 -7.49 21.97
N LEU A 267 26.74 -7.32 22.55
CA LEU A 267 27.79 -8.35 22.51
C LEU A 267 27.29 -9.73 22.99
N ARG A 268 26.41 -9.77 24.00
CA ARG A 268 25.80 -11.01 24.49
C ARG A 268 24.68 -11.56 23.59
N ALA A 269 23.91 -10.70 22.93
CA ALA A 269 22.89 -11.10 21.97
C ALA A 269 23.47 -11.41 20.56
N THR A 270 24.70 -10.96 20.27
CA THR A 270 25.34 -11.15 18.96
C THR A 270 25.67 -12.60 18.66
N SER A 271 25.78 -13.49 19.64
CA SER A 271 25.95 -14.93 19.36
C SER A 271 24.71 -15.50 18.66
N VAL A 272 23.53 -15.26 19.24
CA VAL A 272 22.23 -15.67 18.67
C VAL A 272 22.02 -15.02 17.30
N LEU A 273 22.28 -13.71 17.19
CA LEU A 273 22.20 -13.00 15.91
C LEU A 273 23.22 -13.51 14.89
N LYS A 274 24.46 -13.85 15.27
CA LYS A 274 25.48 -14.40 14.37
C LYS A 274 25.09 -15.79 13.88
N VAL A 275 24.53 -16.64 14.75
CA VAL A 275 24.01 -17.94 14.35
C VAL A 275 22.83 -17.76 13.39
N ALA A 276 21.85 -16.92 13.73
CA ALA A 276 20.72 -16.60 12.85
C ALA A 276 21.16 -16.03 11.49
N ALA A 277 22.11 -15.09 11.49
CA ALA A 277 22.66 -14.48 10.28
C ALA A 277 23.46 -15.49 9.43
N LYS A 278 24.20 -16.40 10.07
CA LYS A 278 24.91 -17.48 9.39
C LYS A 278 23.93 -18.42 8.69
N VAL A 279 22.86 -18.86 9.38
CA VAL A 279 21.82 -19.71 8.79
C VAL A 279 21.12 -19.00 7.63
N THR A 280 20.78 -17.72 7.81
CA THR A 280 20.14 -16.89 6.77
C THR A 280 21.05 -16.71 5.55
N GLY A 281 22.36 -16.56 5.76
CA GLY A 281 23.34 -16.41 4.68
C GLY A 281 23.64 -17.71 3.93
N GLU A 282 23.64 -18.85 4.61
CA GLU A 282 23.82 -20.18 4.00
C GLU A 282 22.61 -20.61 3.15
N VAL A 283 21.40 -20.17 3.54
CA VAL A 283 20.16 -20.43 2.79
C VAL A 283 19.71 -19.15 2.07
N GLN A 284 20.44 -18.74 1.03
CA GLN A 284 20.17 -17.50 0.26
C GLN A 284 18.71 -17.36 -0.22
N ALA A 285 18.02 -18.49 -0.45
CA ALA A 285 16.61 -18.51 -0.80
C ALA A 285 15.70 -17.84 0.26
N LEU A 286 16.07 -17.84 1.54
CA LEU A 286 15.30 -17.20 2.62
C LEU A 286 15.26 -15.67 2.52
N ILE A 287 16.22 -15.05 1.83
CA ILE A 287 16.26 -13.60 1.61
C ILE A 287 15.35 -13.19 0.44
N ILE A 288 15.28 -14.04 -0.59
CA ILE A 288 14.51 -13.77 -1.82
C ILE A 288 13.04 -14.13 -1.63
N PHE A 289 12.75 -15.19 -0.87
CA PHE A 289 11.41 -15.74 -0.69
C PHE A 289 10.37 -14.74 -0.16
N PRO A 290 10.67 -13.80 0.75
CA PRO A 290 9.70 -12.79 1.18
C PRO A 290 9.41 -11.76 0.09
N ILE A 291 10.36 -11.42 -0.78
CA ILE A 291 10.21 -10.33 -1.76
C ILE A 291 9.31 -10.73 -2.93
N VAL A 292 9.50 -11.94 -3.44
CA VAL A 292 8.79 -12.44 -4.64
C VAL A 292 7.26 -12.40 -4.49
N PRO A 293 6.67 -12.85 -3.37
CA PRO A 293 5.24 -12.77 -3.16
C PRO A 293 4.68 -11.36 -3.08
N TYR A 294 5.36 -10.43 -2.41
CA TYR A 294 4.92 -9.03 -2.37
C TYR A 294 4.97 -8.38 -3.75
N PHE A 295 5.98 -8.73 -4.56
CA PHE A 295 6.09 -8.25 -5.93
C PHE A 295 4.96 -8.79 -6.83
N ILE A 296 4.67 -10.10 -6.74
CA ILE A 296 3.55 -10.74 -7.45
C ILE A 296 2.21 -10.11 -7.01
N LEU A 297 2.06 -9.88 -5.70
CA LEU A 297 0.87 -9.27 -5.13
C LEU A 297 0.67 -7.83 -5.60
N ALA A 298 1.75 -7.05 -5.70
CA ALA A 298 1.70 -5.69 -6.25
C ALA A 298 1.27 -5.68 -7.71
N ILE A 299 1.80 -6.59 -8.54
CA ILE A 299 1.39 -6.74 -9.95
C ILE A 299 -0.10 -7.12 -10.04
N PHE A 300 -0.53 -8.09 -9.24
CA PHE A 300 -1.93 -8.54 -9.20
C PHE A 300 -2.87 -7.42 -8.77
N TYR A 301 -2.51 -6.61 -7.77
CA TYR A 301 -3.34 -5.46 -7.36
C TYR A 301 -3.37 -4.34 -8.38
N MET A 302 -2.25 -4.01 -9.00
CA MET A 302 -2.21 -3.05 -10.11
C MET A 302 -3.14 -3.48 -11.24
N PHE A 303 -3.17 -4.78 -11.54
CA PHE A 303 -4.08 -5.38 -12.51
C PHE A 303 -5.54 -5.36 -12.03
N CYS A 304 -5.86 -5.68 -10.78
CA CYS A 304 -7.25 -5.66 -10.29
C CYS A 304 -7.84 -4.24 -10.19
N ILE A 305 -7.06 -3.26 -9.74
CA ILE A 305 -7.50 -1.84 -9.65
C ILE A 305 -7.87 -1.31 -11.03
N HIS A 306 -7.13 -1.71 -12.07
CA HIS A 306 -7.35 -1.22 -13.43
C HIS A 306 -8.70 -1.67 -14.04
N TYR A 307 -9.34 -2.73 -13.52
CA TYR A 307 -10.49 -3.36 -14.19
C TYR A 307 -11.74 -3.57 -13.30
N THR A 308 -11.80 -2.97 -12.12
CA THR A 308 -13.00 -3.12 -11.27
C THR A 308 -13.92 -1.88 -11.39
N PRO A 309 -15.12 -1.98 -12.00
CA PRO A 309 -15.97 -0.82 -12.29
C PRO A 309 -16.74 -0.27 -11.08
N HIS A 310 -16.84 -1.03 -9.98
CA HIS A 310 -17.48 -0.60 -8.74
C HIS A 310 -16.42 -0.29 -7.67
N ILE A 311 -16.00 0.97 -7.61
CA ILE A 311 -14.93 1.45 -6.70
C ILE A 311 -15.18 1.03 -5.23
N SER A 312 -16.41 1.11 -4.72
CA SER A 312 -16.70 0.77 -3.32
C SER A 312 -16.54 -0.73 -2.99
N ILE A 313 -16.98 -1.62 -3.89
CA ILE A 313 -16.84 -3.08 -3.71
C ILE A 313 -15.38 -3.49 -3.96
N ALA A 314 -14.72 -2.86 -4.92
CA ALA A 314 -13.29 -3.03 -5.18
C ALA A 314 -12.49 -2.67 -3.92
N ILE A 315 -12.73 -1.53 -3.27
CA ILE A 315 -12.00 -1.12 -2.07
C ILE A 315 -12.10 -2.17 -0.95
N ILE A 316 -13.30 -2.68 -0.64
CA ILE A 316 -13.48 -3.68 0.42
C ILE A 316 -12.75 -4.98 0.06
N PHE A 317 -12.89 -5.43 -1.18
CA PHE A 317 -12.26 -6.65 -1.66
C PHE A 317 -10.74 -6.56 -1.74
N HIS A 318 -10.21 -5.38 -2.10
CA HIS A 318 -8.77 -5.12 -2.16
C HIS A 318 -8.18 -4.93 -0.77
N LEU A 319 -8.89 -4.29 0.17
CA LEU A 319 -8.44 -4.19 1.56
C LEU A 319 -8.41 -5.56 2.24
N PHE A 320 -9.50 -6.31 2.11
CA PHE A 320 -9.60 -7.65 2.69
C PHE A 320 -8.65 -8.64 2.01
N GLY A 321 -8.61 -8.64 0.68
CA GLY A 321 -7.68 -9.46 -0.11
C GLY A 321 -6.23 -9.09 0.16
N CYS A 322 -5.89 -7.80 0.29
CA CYS A 322 -4.51 -7.36 0.53
C CYS A 322 -4.06 -7.78 1.92
N TYR A 323 -4.94 -7.60 2.92
CA TYR A 323 -4.70 -8.12 4.25
C TYR A 323 -4.50 -9.65 4.20
N TRP A 324 -5.41 -10.40 3.60
CA TRP A 324 -5.38 -11.87 3.61
C TRP A 324 -4.17 -12.43 2.87
N ALA A 325 -3.87 -11.94 1.67
CA ALA A 325 -2.70 -12.34 0.89
C ALA A 325 -1.40 -11.98 1.62
N THR A 326 -1.33 -10.80 2.23
CA THR A 326 -0.18 -10.38 3.04
C THR A 326 0.01 -11.33 4.23
N GLN A 327 -1.05 -11.66 4.97
CA GLN A 327 -0.96 -12.60 6.10
C GLN A 327 -0.53 -13.99 5.64
N PHE A 328 -1.06 -14.48 4.52
CA PHE A 328 -0.67 -15.77 3.95
C PHE A 328 0.82 -15.81 3.61
N PHE A 329 1.34 -14.79 2.92
CA PHE A 329 2.75 -14.75 2.55
C PHE A 329 3.68 -14.58 3.74
N ILE A 330 3.28 -13.81 4.76
CA ILE A 330 4.01 -13.74 6.03
C ILE A 330 4.05 -15.13 6.67
N ALA A 331 2.90 -15.79 6.83
CA ALA A 331 2.81 -17.09 7.48
C ALA A 331 3.59 -18.19 6.72
N SER A 332 3.49 -18.22 5.39
CA SER A 332 4.25 -19.17 4.56
C SER A 332 5.75 -18.92 4.66
N SER A 333 6.17 -17.66 4.63
CA SER A 333 7.58 -17.28 4.78
C SER A 333 8.11 -17.67 6.16
N SER A 334 7.39 -17.35 7.23
CA SER A 334 7.76 -17.74 8.59
C SER A 334 7.86 -19.25 8.75
N THR A 335 6.94 -20.01 8.14
CA THR A 335 6.97 -21.49 8.20
C THR A 335 8.21 -22.05 7.49
N VAL A 336 8.56 -21.52 6.32
CA VAL A 336 9.75 -21.95 5.58
C VAL A 336 11.03 -21.60 6.34
N ILE A 337 11.15 -20.36 6.83
CA ILE A 337 12.31 -19.90 7.62
C ILE A 337 12.46 -20.75 8.89
N ALA A 338 11.38 -20.90 9.66
CA ALA A 338 11.40 -21.71 10.87
C ALA A 338 11.75 -23.18 10.58
N GLY A 339 11.19 -23.76 9.50
CA GLY A 339 11.53 -25.12 9.08
C GLY A 339 13.01 -25.28 8.73
N SER A 340 13.57 -24.36 7.95
CA SER A 340 14.99 -24.39 7.57
C SER A 340 15.91 -24.21 8.80
N VAL A 341 15.60 -23.25 9.67
CA VAL A 341 16.40 -22.95 10.86
C VAL A 341 16.33 -24.08 11.89
N ALA A 342 15.15 -24.66 12.12
CA ALA A 342 14.99 -25.82 12.99
C ALA A 342 15.78 -27.01 12.42
N THR A 343 15.66 -27.29 11.12
CA THR A 343 16.43 -28.37 10.48
C THR A 343 17.93 -28.15 10.66
N TYR A 344 18.42 -26.92 10.49
CA TYR A 344 19.82 -26.57 10.73
C TYR A 344 20.27 -26.80 12.17
N TYR A 345 19.44 -26.39 13.15
CA TYR A 345 19.73 -26.54 14.57
C TYR A 345 19.88 -28.03 14.94
N TRP A 346 18.92 -28.86 14.54
CA TRP A 346 18.85 -30.27 14.90
C TRP A 346 19.75 -31.19 14.04
N ALA A 347 20.24 -30.73 12.89
CA ALA A 347 21.10 -31.53 12.01
C ALA A 347 22.55 -31.71 12.52
N ARG A 348 22.92 -31.11 13.66
CA ARG A 348 24.27 -31.19 14.23
C ARG A 348 24.53 -32.44 15.07
N GLY A 349 23.52 -33.28 15.27
CA GLY A 349 23.63 -34.57 15.91
C GLY A 349 24.02 -35.70 14.97
N GLU A 350 24.69 -36.74 15.46
CA GLU A 350 24.81 -38.03 14.76
C GLU A 350 23.45 -38.78 14.67
N VAL A 351 22.39 -38.25 15.29
CA VAL A 351 21.04 -38.81 15.30
C VAL A 351 20.08 -37.88 14.57
N SER A 352 19.41 -38.38 13.53
CA SER A 352 18.29 -37.71 12.88
C SER A 352 17.08 -37.72 13.82
N ILE A 353 16.73 -36.57 14.39
CA ILE A 353 15.63 -36.47 15.35
C ILE A 353 14.29 -36.38 14.63
N THR A 354 13.31 -37.11 15.15
CA THR A 354 11.94 -37.20 14.65
C THR A 354 11.18 -35.89 14.90
N ILE A 355 10.93 -35.10 13.86
CA ILE A 355 9.93 -34.02 13.91
C ILE A 355 8.57 -34.63 14.26
N THR A 356 8.05 -34.35 15.45
CA THR A 356 6.79 -34.94 15.92
C THR A 356 5.61 -34.53 15.02
N GLY A 357 4.94 -35.51 14.39
CA GLY A 357 3.82 -35.30 13.48
C GLY A 357 2.50 -34.95 14.19
N LYS A 358 2.46 -33.84 14.94
CA LYS A 358 1.25 -33.37 15.65
C LYS A 358 0.45 -32.40 14.76
N GLY A 359 -0.89 -32.46 14.82
CA GLY A 359 -1.74 -31.49 14.12
C GLY A 359 -1.58 -30.07 14.70
N PHE A 360 -1.88 -29.03 13.91
CA PHE A 360 -1.55 -27.63 14.22
C PHE A 360 -1.96 -27.19 15.64
N CYS A 361 -3.23 -27.39 16.04
CA CYS A 361 -3.69 -26.98 17.36
C CYS A 361 -2.95 -27.69 18.50
N LYS A 362 -2.65 -28.98 18.34
CA LYS A 362 -1.93 -29.76 19.36
C LYS A 362 -0.45 -29.36 19.43
N ALA A 363 0.17 -29.08 18.28
CA ALA A 363 1.53 -28.55 18.22
C ALA A 363 1.61 -27.15 18.86
N SER A 364 0.64 -26.28 18.56
CA SER A 364 0.55 -24.92 19.12
C SER A 364 0.41 -24.93 20.64
N VAL A 365 -0.48 -25.76 21.20
CA VAL A 365 -0.63 -25.89 22.67
C VAL A 365 0.67 -26.31 23.34
N LEU A 366 1.42 -27.24 22.74
CA LEU A 366 2.70 -27.69 23.27
C LEU A 366 3.78 -26.60 23.17
N ALA A 367 3.85 -25.90 22.04
CA ALA A 367 4.76 -24.77 21.86
C ALA A 367 4.47 -23.64 22.86
N THR A 368 3.19 -23.34 23.11
CA THR A 368 2.79 -22.38 24.15
C THR A 368 3.20 -22.84 25.54
N GLY A 369 3.03 -24.13 25.87
CA GLY A 369 3.51 -24.71 27.13
C GLY A 369 5.02 -24.54 27.31
N LEU A 370 5.80 -24.85 26.27
CA LEU A 370 7.26 -24.67 26.25
C LEU A 370 7.67 -23.22 26.52
N ILE A 371 6.99 -22.27 25.86
CA ILE A 371 7.22 -20.83 26.04
C ILE A 371 6.91 -20.41 27.48
N MET A 372 5.79 -20.87 28.05
CA MET A 372 5.40 -20.53 29.42
C MET A 372 6.39 -21.08 30.45
N ASN A 373 6.88 -22.31 30.27
CA ASN A 373 7.85 -22.93 31.18
C ASN A 373 9.21 -22.22 31.16
N ASN A 374 9.59 -21.58 30.04
CA ASN A 374 10.88 -20.91 29.85
C ASN A 374 10.76 -19.39 29.71
N ILE A 375 9.64 -18.79 30.16
CA ILE A 375 9.27 -17.40 29.85
C ILE A 375 10.33 -16.37 30.25
N LEU A 376 11.00 -16.55 31.40
CA LEU A 376 12.05 -15.62 31.86
C LEU A 376 13.31 -15.70 31.00
N ARG A 377 13.68 -16.90 30.55
CA ARG A 377 14.86 -17.15 29.72
C ARG A 377 14.62 -16.67 28.28
N ILE A 378 13.46 -17.00 27.72
CA ILE A 378 13.04 -16.58 26.38
C ILE A 378 12.81 -15.07 26.35
N GLY A 379 12.04 -14.53 27.30
CA GLY A 379 11.66 -13.12 27.34
C GLY A 379 12.86 -12.18 27.44
N LYS A 380 13.89 -12.53 28.22
CA LYS A 380 15.11 -11.71 28.35
C LYS A 380 15.88 -11.61 27.03
N VAL A 381 16.06 -12.72 26.32
CA VAL A 381 16.80 -12.74 25.05
C VAL A 381 15.97 -12.12 23.92
N ASN A 382 14.68 -12.42 23.87
CA ASN A 382 13.80 -11.92 22.81
C ASN A 382 13.59 -10.41 22.89
N VAL A 383 13.32 -9.86 24.09
CA VAL A 383 13.16 -8.41 24.28
C VAL A 383 14.43 -7.63 23.87
N ILE A 384 15.62 -8.17 24.16
CA ILE A 384 16.87 -7.53 23.73
C ILE A 384 17.03 -7.61 22.21
N GLY A 385 16.71 -8.76 21.60
CA GLY A 385 16.69 -8.94 20.15
C GLY A 385 15.76 -7.94 19.48
N ASP A 386 14.51 -7.84 19.94
CA ASP A 386 13.49 -6.94 19.40
C ASP A 386 13.91 -5.48 19.42
N ILE A 387 14.52 -5.03 20.52
CA ILE A 387 15.05 -3.65 20.63
C ILE A 387 16.14 -3.41 19.57
N ILE A 388 17.07 -4.36 19.39
CA ILE A 388 18.18 -4.24 18.43
C ILE A 388 17.63 -4.21 17.00
N LEU A 389 16.73 -5.13 16.66
CA LEU A 389 16.14 -5.21 15.33
C LEU A 389 15.27 -3.98 15.05
N PHE A 390 14.55 -3.44 16.05
CA PHE A 390 13.79 -2.20 15.94
C PHE A 390 14.68 -0.98 15.68
N LEU A 391 15.76 -0.81 16.44
CA LEU A 391 16.75 0.26 16.21
C LEU A 391 17.36 0.13 14.80
N GLY A 392 17.65 -1.09 14.34
CA GLY A 392 18.10 -1.34 12.97
C GLY A 392 17.09 -0.90 11.90
N LYS A 393 15.82 -1.28 12.04
CA LYS A 393 14.71 -0.87 11.15
C LYS A 393 14.58 0.66 11.09
N LEU A 394 14.68 1.32 12.25
CA LEU A 394 14.61 2.78 12.37
C LEU A 394 15.81 3.46 11.69
N CYS A 395 17.04 3.03 11.97
CA CYS A 395 18.24 3.58 11.36
C CYS A 395 18.23 3.51 9.83
N VAL A 396 17.88 2.36 9.24
CA VAL A 396 17.82 2.19 7.78
C VAL A 396 16.78 3.13 7.15
N SER A 397 15.57 3.16 7.71
CA SER A 397 14.48 4.00 7.16
C SER A 397 14.77 5.51 7.28
N LEU A 398 15.33 5.97 8.40
CA LEU A 398 15.70 7.37 8.60
C LEU A 398 16.85 7.80 7.68
N PHE A 399 17.80 6.91 7.42
CA PHE A 399 18.90 7.17 6.49
C PHE A 399 18.38 7.35 5.05
N CYS A 400 17.46 6.49 4.60
CA CYS A 400 16.81 6.65 3.29
C CYS A 400 16.05 7.98 3.18
N ALA A 401 15.33 8.38 4.24
CA ALA A 401 14.60 9.64 4.29
C ALA A 401 15.53 10.86 4.23
N LEU A 402 16.63 10.83 5.00
CA LEU A 402 17.64 11.89 5.02
C LEU A 402 18.31 12.03 3.65
N PHE A 403 18.71 10.91 3.02
CA PHE A 403 19.31 10.93 1.70
C PHE A 403 18.36 11.51 0.64
N ALA A 404 17.08 11.10 0.66
CA ALA A 404 16.06 11.65 -0.22
C ALA A 404 15.87 13.17 -0.01
N PHE A 405 15.88 13.64 1.24
CA PHE A 405 15.81 15.06 1.56
C PHE A 405 17.02 15.84 1.01
N LEU A 406 18.25 15.34 1.22
CA LEU A 406 19.47 15.97 0.72
C LEU A 406 19.50 16.05 -0.81
N MET A 407 19.01 15.02 -1.51
CA MET A 407 18.88 15.07 -2.97
C MET A 407 17.87 16.13 -3.43
N LEU A 408 16.77 16.30 -2.70
CA LEU A 408 15.71 17.26 -3.04
C LEU A 408 16.07 18.71 -2.68
N ASP A 409 17.01 18.94 -1.77
CA ASP A 409 17.54 20.27 -1.43
C ASP A 409 18.56 20.79 -2.47
N GLU A 410 18.98 19.96 -3.43
CA GLU A 410 19.89 20.38 -4.50
C GLU A 410 19.27 21.52 -5.35
N HIS A 411 20.08 22.52 -5.72
CA HIS A 411 19.63 23.76 -6.38
C HIS A 411 18.77 23.52 -7.64
N LYS A 412 19.00 22.38 -8.32
CA LYS A 412 18.25 21.93 -9.51
C LYS A 412 16.76 21.67 -9.22
N TYR A 413 16.41 21.16 -8.04
CA TYR A 413 15.02 20.87 -7.64
C TYR A 413 14.39 22.01 -6.83
N ARG A 414 15.22 22.91 -6.29
CA ARG A 414 14.81 24.06 -5.49
C ARG A 414 14.45 25.31 -6.31
N SER A 415 15.17 25.58 -7.41
CA SER A 415 15.09 26.89 -8.11
C SER A 415 14.94 26.82 -9.63
N ALA A 416 14.97 25.64 -10.27
CA ALA A 416 14.84 25.51 -11.72
C ALA A 416 13.38 25.30 -12.18
N HIS A 417 13.15 25.22 -13.50
CA HIS A 417 11.84 24.92 -14.12
C HIS A 417 11.19 23.61 -13.62
N ASN A 418 11.96 22.71 -12.99
CA ASN A 418 11.47 21.48 -12.36
C ASN A 418 11.25 21.65 -10.84
N LYS A 419 10.62 22.76 -10.44
CA LYS A 419 10.33 23.06 -9.04
C LYS A 419 9.30 22.08 -8.48
N ILE A 420 9.66 21.35 -7.42
CA ILE A 420 8.74 20.42 -6.74
C ILE A 420 7.85 21.23 -5.78
N SER A 421 6.52 21.07 -5.90
CA SER A 421 5.54 21.83 -5.09
C SER A 421 5.65 21.57 -3.58
N SER A 422 5.97 20.34 -3.15
CA SER A 422 6.30 20.05 -1.76
C SER A 422 7.27 18.85 -1.66
N PRO A 423 8.48 19.04 -1.11
CA PRO A 423 9.44 17.95 -0.90
C PRO A 423 9.06 17.01 0.26
N LEU A 424 8.06 17.35 1.08
CA LEU A 424 7.60 16.52 2.19
C LEU A 424 7.04 15.17 1.73
N PHE A 425 6.19 15.19 0.70
CA PHE A 425 5.53 13.98 0.21
C PHE A 425 6.52 12.94 -0.35
N PRO A 426 7.47 13.30 -1.24
CA PRO A 426 8.50 12.36 -1.69
C PRO A 426 9.37 11.80 -0.55
N VAL A 427 9.71 12.63 0.46
CA VAL A 427 10.52 12.19 1.62
C VAL A 427 9.73 11.20 2.50
N LEU A 428 8.46 11.48 2.79
CA LEU A 428 7.60 10.56 3.55
C LEU A 428 7.37 9.25 2.81
N LEU A 429 7.18 9.31 1.49
CA LEU A 429 7.05 8.13 0.65
C LEU A 429 8.34 7.30 0.67
N SER A 430 9.51 7.94 0.52
CA SER A 430 10.82 7.29 0.64
C SER A 430 11.02 6.64 2.01
N TRP A 431 10.67 7.34 3.09
CA TRP A 431 10.75 6.81 4.46
C TRP A 431 9.86 5.57 4.65
N ALA A 432 8.61 5.63 4.19
CA ALA A 432 7.65 4.52 4.30
C ALA A 432 8.13 3.29 3.52
N LEU A 433 8.62 3.49 2.30
CA LEU A 433 9.18 2.42 1.47
C LEU A 433 10.45 1.83 2.10
N GLY A 434 11.37 2.70 2.59
CA GLY A 434 12.58 2.27 3.29
C GLY A 434 12.27 1.47 4.57
N TYR A 435 11.27 1.89 5.34
CA TYR A 435 10.81 1.16 6.51
C TYR A 435 10.19 -0.19 6.14
N MET A 436 9.41 -0.25 5.06
CA MET A 436 8.83 -1.51 4.56
C MET A 436 9.94 -2.50 4.18
N VAL A 437 10.94 -2.06 3.40
CA VAL A 437 12.07 -2.91 2.99
C VAL A 437 12.86 -3.38 4.21
N ALA A 438 13.17 -2.48 5.16
CA ALA A 438 13.84 -2.85 6.39
C ALA A 438 13.02 -3.88 7.18
N LYS A 439 11.71 -3.66 7.35
CA LYS A 439 10.83 -4.61 8.04
C LYS A 439 10.89 -6.00 7.42
N LEU A 440 10.84 -6.11 6.10
CA LEU A 440 10.90 -7.40 5.39
C LEU A 440 12.22 -8.13 5.64
N PHE A 441 13.36 -7.43 5.56
CA PHE A 441 14.67 -8.04 5.78
C PHE A 441 14.87 -8.47 7.24
N PHE A 442 14.57 -7.57 8.18
CA PHE A 442 14.74 -7.84 9.60
C PHE A 442 13.75 -8.91 10.13
N ALA A 443 12.59 -9.10 9.48
CA ALA A 443 11.66 -10.17 9.83
C ALA A 443 12.25 -11.58 9.63
N VAL A 444 13.15 -11.77 8.65
CA VAL A 444 13.82 -13.06 8.44
C VAL A 444 14.75 -13.39 9.62
N VAL A 445 15.47 -12.37 10.10
CA VAL A 445 16.38 -12.50 11.25
C VAL A 445 15.59 -12.74 12.53
N GLU A 446 14.51 -11.98 12.76
CA GLU A 446 13.58 -12.13 13.89
C GLU A 446 13.04 -13.57 13.97
N MET A 447 12.51 -14.07 12.87
CA MET A 447 11.93 -15.41 12.81
C MET A 447 12.98 -16.53 13.01
N SER A 448 14.21 -16.27 12.57
CA SER A 448 15.35 -17.18 12.79
C SER A 448 15.77 -17.22 14.26
N ILE A 449 15.82 -16.07 14.93
CA ILE A 449 16.13 -15.96 16.37
C ILE A 449 15.09 -16.71 17.19
N ASP A 450 13.80 -16.45 16.95
CA ASP A 450 12.69 -17.13 17.63
C ASP A 450 12.80 -18.65 17.49
N THR A 451 13.09 -19.12 16.27
CA THR A 451 13.21 -20.55 15.99
C THR A 451 14.41 -21.19 16.70
N ILE A 452 15.56 -20.51 16.72
CA ILE A 452 16.76 -21.00 17.43
C ILE A 452 16.50 -21.08 18.93
N ILE A 453 15.89 -20.05 19.51
CA ILE A 453 15.59 -20.00 20.95
C ILE A 453 14.58 -21.09 21.32
N LEU A 454 13.51 -21.26 20.54
CA LEU A 454 12.53 -22.32 20.78
C LEU A 454 13.13 -23.71 20.63
N SER A 455 13.97 -23.94 19.62
CA SER A 455 14.66 -25.22 19.43
C SER A 455 15.61 -25.51 20.59
N PHE A 456 16.32 -24.48 21.07
CA PHE A 456 17.18 -24.59 22.24
C PHE A 456 16.41 -24.91 23.53
N CYS A 457 15.25 -24.28 23.76
CA CYS A 457 14.42 -24.58 24.93
C CYS A 457 13.89 -26.01 24.89
N GLN A 458 13.49 -26.50 23.71
CA GLN A 458 13.05 -27.88 23.55
C GLN A 458 14.20 -28.88 23.78
N ASP A 459 15.38 -28.61 23.21
CA ASP A 459 16.60 -29.41 23.39
C ASP A 459 16.99 -29.51 24.87
N ALA A 460 16.96 -28.39 25.59
CA ALA A 460 17.21 -28.38 27.03
C ALA A 460 16.16 -29.14 27.84
N GLU A 461 14.87 -29.08 27.49
CA GLU A 461 13.81 -29.81 28.22
C GLU A 461 13.91 -31.33 28.00
N GLU A 462 14.28 -31.76 26.78
CA GLU A 462 14.44 -33.18 26.43
C GLU A 462 15.68 -33.82 27.07
N HIS A 463 16.69 -33.03 27.42
CA HIS A 463 17.98 -33.49 27.98
C HIS A 463 18.25 -32.94 29.39
N GLU A 464 17.23 -32.85 30.24
CA GLU A 464 17.34 -32.51 31.67
C GLU A 464 18.11 -31.19 31.95
N GLY A 465 17.96 -30.20 31.06
CA GLY A 465 18.57 -28.88 31.15
C GLY A 465 19.86 -28.72 30.34
N ASN A 466 20.41 -29.79 29.75
CA ASN A 466 21.66 -29.79 29.01
C ASN A 466 21.43 -29.93 27.49
N ALA A 467 21.33 -28.81 26.78
CA ALA A 467 21.11 -28.79 25.33
C ALA A 467 22.29 -29.43 24.56
N GLN A 468 22.03 -30.49 23.79
CA GLN A 468 23.08 -31.26 23.11
C GLN A 468 23.37 -30.79 21.68
N TYR A 469 22.37 -30.24 21.00
CA TYR A 469 22.45 -29.89 19.57
C TYR A 469 22.73 -28.40 19.35
N ALA A 470 22.74 -27.61 20.43
CA ALA A 470 23.05 -26.20 20.42
C ALA A 470 24.45 -25.91 19.83
N PRO A 471 24.60 -24.91 18.93
CA PRO A 471 25.92 -24.46 18.49
C PRO A 471 26.79 -24.04 19.69
N PRO A 472 28.11 -24.33 19.69
CA PRO A 472 28.99 -24.00 20.83
C PRO A 472 28.95 -22.52 21.22
N LEU A 473 28.93 -21.63 20.22
CA LEU A 473 28.81 -20.18 20.41
C LEU A 473 27.51 -19.77 21.11
N LEU A 474 26.43 -20.53 20.92
CA LEU A 474 25.13 -20.29 21.56
C LEU A 474 25.15 -20.77 23.02
N MET A 475 25.71 -21.96 23.28
CA MET A 475 25.84 -22.51 24.63
C MET A 475 26.66 -21.59 25.53
N GLU A 476 27.85 -21.18 25.09
CA GLU A 476 28.76 -20.29 25.84
C GLU A 476 28.03 -19.01 26.29
N THR A 477 27.27 -18.38 25.39
CA THR A 477 26.55 -17.16 25.74
C THR A 477 25.33 -17.35 26.64
N LEU A 478 24.64 -18.48 26.55
CA LEU A 478 23.49 -18.77 27.40
C LEU A 478 23.92 -19.25 28.80
N GLU A 479 25.08 -19.90 28.91
CA GLU A 479 25.72 -20.25 30.18
C GLU A 479 26.27 -19.01 30.91
N GLU A 480 27.00 -18.13 30.22
CA GLU A 480 27.43 -16.84 30.78
C GLU A 480 26.26 -16.00 31.32
N GLN A 481 25.11 -16.03 30.62
CA GLN A 481 23.89 -15.35 31.06
C GLN A 481 23.33 -15.94 32.36
N ASN A 482 23.37 -17.26 32.51
CA ASN A 482 22.89 -17.96 33.70
C ASN A 482 23.82 -17.74 34.90
N GLU A 483 25.14 -17.79 34.70
CA GLU A 483 26.12 -17.52 35.76
C GLU A 483 26.05 -16.06 36.25
N LEU A 484 25.98 -15.10 35.33
CA LEU A 484 25.84 -13.69 35.69
C LEU A 484 24.55 -13.44 36.49
N GLN A 485 23.49 -14.19 36.18
CA GLN A 485 22.21 -14.10 36.88
C GLN A 485 22.30 -14.66 38.30
N ARG A 486 22.97 -15.80 38.51
CA ARG A 486 23.29 -16.36 39.84
C ARG A 486 24.18 -15.43 40.67
N LEU A 487 25.03 -14.63 40.03
CA LEU A 487 25.87 -13.64 40.71
C LEU A 487 25.11 -12.36 41.08
N THR A 488 24.11 -11.95 40.29
CA THR A 488 23.27 -10.76 40.58
C THR A 488 22.09 -11.04 41.51
N HIS A 489 21.57 -12.26 41.50
CA HIS A 489 20.58 -12.75 42.45
C HIS A 489 21.27 -13.83 43.27
N GLY A 490 21.81 -13.47 44.44
CA GLY A 490 22.39 -14.43 45.38
C GLY A 490 21.41 -15.56 45.73
N PRO A 491 21.91 -16.67 46.30
CA PRO A 491 21.20 -17.96 46.40
C PRO A 491 19.81 -17.87 47.03
#